data_AF-A0A183KZD4-F1
#
_entry.id   AF-A0A183KZD4-F1
#
_cell.length_a   1.000
_cell.length_b   1.000
_cell.length_c   1.000
_cell.angle_alpha   90.00
_cell.angle_beta   90.00
_cell.angle_gamma   90.00
#
_symmetry.space_group_name_H-M   'P 1'
#
loop_
_entity.id
_entity.type
_entity.pdbx_description
1 polymer ?
#
loop_
_entity_poly.entity_id
_entity_poly.type
_entity_poly.pdbx_seq_one_letter_code
_entity_poly.pdbx_strand_id
1 'polypeptide(L)'
;MTQPPTQEKLTRIAIVSSDKCKPKKCRQECKRSCPVVRMGKRLLCNLEKEVTHRYGPNSFKLHRLPMPRPGEVLGLVGTNGIGKSSALKILAGKLKPNLGRFKNPPDWTEILTYFRGSELQNYFTKILEDNLKAVIKPQYVDQIPKIVSGEVKTLLNRKDDRGNQDHVLEMLGKKTYSRMTNLVYYKTRSSSSH
;
A
#
# COMPACT_ATOMS: atom_id res chain seq x y z
N MET A 1 19.64 -46.19 -1.25
CA MET A 1 18.26 -45.68 -1.12
C MET A 1 18.27 -44.18 -1.41
N THR A 2 18.22 -43.80 -2.68
CA THR A 2 18.19 -42.41 -3.13
C THR A 2 16.73 -42.01 -3.33
N GLN A 3 16.25 -41.04 -2.53
CA GLN A 3 14.91 -40.48 -2.69
C GLN A 3 14.82 -39.72 -4.02
N PRO A 4 13.71 -39.82 -4.77
CA PRO A 4 13.54 -39.07 -6.01
C PRO A 4 13.34 -37.57 -5.72
N PRO A 5 13.78 -36.67 -6.62
CA PRO A 5 13.71 -35.23 -6.42
C PRO A 5 12.25 -34.76 -6.36
N THR A 6 11.96 -33.95 -5.33
CA THR A 6 10.66 -33.31 -5.09
C THR A 6 10.24 -32.50 -6.32
N GLN A 7 9.16 -32.93 -6.98
CA GLN A 7 8.68 -32.34 -8.22
C GLN A 7 8.17 -30.91 -7.94
N GLU A 8 8.97 -29.89 -8.26
CA GLU A 8 8.57 -28.49 -8.17
C GLU A 8 7.35 -28.26 -9.07
N LYS A 9 6.20 -28.05 -8.43
CA LYS A 9 4.93 -27.83 -9.12
C LYS A 9 4.98 -26.46 -9.80
N LEU A 10 5.40 -26.45 -11.07
CA LEU A 10 5.46 -25.24 -11.90
C LEU A 10 4.08 -24.56 -11.93
N THR A 11 3.98 -23.42 -11.26
CA THR A 11 2.74 -22.63 -11.24
C THR A 11 2.55 -21.99 -12.62
N ARG A 12 1.62 -22.52 -13.42
CA ARG A 12 1.30 -21.98 -14.74
C ARG A 12 0.35 -20.79 -14.59
N ILE A 13 0.87 -19.58 -14.79
CA ILE A 13 0.08 -18.34 -14.76
C ILE A 13 -0.31 -17.94 -16.19
N ALA A 14 -1.60 -17.83 -16.47
CA ALA A 14 -2.10 -17.33 -17.74
C ALA A 14 -2.07 -15.79 -17.76
N ILE A 15 -1.26 -15.21 -18.65
CA ILE A 15 -1.19 -13.76 -18.86
C ILE A 15 -2.00 -13.40 -20.09
N VAL A 16 -2.93 -12.47 -19.94
CA VAL A 16 -3.73 -11.93 -21.04
C VAL A 16 -3.06 -10.66 -21.52
N SER A 17 -2.65 -10.64 -22.79
CA SER A 17 -2.08 -9.45 -23.41
C SER A 17 -3.19 -8.46 -23.74
N SER A 18 -3.17 -7.28 -23.13
CA SER A 18 -4.16 -6.22 -23.38
C SER A 18 -4.20 -5.78 -24.84
N ASP A 19 -3.03 -5.71 -25.49
CA ASP A 19 -2.91 -5.16 -26.85
C ASP A 19 -3.54 -6.09 -27.91
N LYS A 20 -3.58 -7.39 -27.60
CA LYS A 20 -4.18 -8.42 -28.46
C LYS A 20 -5.63 -8.73 -28.05
N CYS A 21 -5.99 -8.48 -26.79
CA CYS A 21 -7.33 -8.78 -26.28
C CYS A 21 -8.32 -7.69 -26.71
N LYS A 22 -9.28 -8.06 -27.56
CA LYS A 22 -10.33 -7.15 -28.04
C LYS A 22 -11.69 -7.53 -27.43
N PRO A 23 -12.01 -7.15 -26.18
CA PRO A 23 -13.20 -7.64 -25.47
C PRO A 23 -14.53 -7.23 -26.10
N LYS A 24 -14.56 -6.14 -26.87
CA LYS A 24 -15.74 -5.71 -27.66
C LYS A 24 -15.96 -6.54 -28.93
N LYS A 25 -14.89 -7.14 -29.48
CA LYS A 25 -14.91 -7.93 -30.72
C LYS A 25 -14.81 -9.45 -30.46
N CYS A 26 -14.39 -9.83 -29.27
CA CYS A 26 -14.33 -11.21 -28.79
C CYS A 26 -15.59 -11.50 -27.98
N ARG A 27 -16.19 -12.67 -28.14
CA ARG A 27 -17.35 -13.14 -27.35
C ARG A 27 -17.03 -13.45 -25.88
N GLN A 28 -15.94 -12.87 -25.34
CA GLN A 28 -15.40 -13.08 -24.00
C GLN A 28 -15.18 -14.57 -23.68
N GLU A 29 -14.67 -15.33 -24.64
CA GLU A 29 -14.50 -16.78 -24.53
C GLU A 29 -13.64 -17.18 -23.33
N CYS A 30 -12.54 -16.46 -23.10
CA CYS A 30 -11.67 -16.67 -21.94
C CYS A 30 -12.40 -16.52 -20.60
N LYS A 31 -13.40 -15.63 -20.50
CA LYS A 31 -14.23 -15.45 -19.31
C LYS A 31 -15.27 -16.56 -19.17
N ARG A 32 -15.91 -16.94 -20.28
CA ARG A 32 -16.94 -18.00 -20.32
C ARG A 32 -16.39 -19.38 -20.04
N SER A 33 -15.19 -19.66 -20.53
CA SER A 33 -14.52 -20.94 -20.35
C SER A 33 -13.69 -21.01 -19.07
N CYS A 34 -13.51 -19.90 -18.34
CA CYS A 34 -12.78 -19.90 -17.07
C CYS A 34 -13.55 -20.68 -15.98
N PRO A 35 -13.00 -21.76 -15.42
CA PRO A 35 -13.65 -22.55 -14.35
C PRO A 35 -13.98 -21.70 -13.13
N VAL A 36 -13.11 -20.76 -12.76
CA VAL A 36 -13.27 -19.87 -11.59
C VAL A 36 -14.49 -18.96 -11.72
N VAL A 37 -14.77 -18.49 -12.94
CA VAL A 37 -15.94 -17.64 -13.22
C VAL A 37 -17.21 -18.47 -13.22
N ARG A 38 -17.16 -19.69 -13.76
CA ARG A 38 -18.28 -20.64 -13.73
C ARG A 38 -18.64 -21.07 -12.31
N MET A 39 -17.67 -21.10 -11.39
CA MET A 39 -17.90 -21.28 -9.95
C MET A 39 -18.51 -20.04 -9.25
N GLY A 40 -18.97 -19.03 -10.00
CA GLY A 40 -19.69 -17.87 -9.47
C GLY A 40 -18.81 -16.71 -9.01
N LYS A 41 -17.48 -16.76 -9.16
CA LYS A 41 -16.62 -15.62 -8.83
C LYS A 41 -16.71 -14.54 -9.90
N ARG A 42 -17.06 -13.32 -9.48
CA ARG A 42 -17.20 -12.17 -10.36
C ARG A 42 -15.84 -11.60 -10.74
N LEU A 43 -15.53 -11.55 -12.04
CA LEU A 43 -14.42 -10.76 -12.56
C LEU A 43 -14.87 -9.31 -12.70
N LEU A 44 -14.19 -8.38 -12.01
CA LEU A 44 -14.27 -6.96 -12.35
C LEU A 44 -13.44 -6.75 -13.63
N CYS A 45 -14.14 -6.45 -14.73
CA CYS A 45 -13.49 -6.15 -16.00
C CYS A 45 -13.18 -4.64 -16.03
N ASN A 46 -11.88 -4.33 -16.11
CA ASN A 46 -11.22 -3.03 -16.30
C ASN A 46 -12.12 -1.79 -16.50
N LEU A 47 -12.02 -0.83 -15.57
CA LEU A 47 -12.03 0.58 -15.96
C LEU A 47 -10.69 0.84 -16.66
N GLU A 48 -10.66 1.13 -17.95
CA GLU A 48 -9.39 1.46 -18.62
C GLU A 48 -8.99 2.92 -18.42
N LYS A 49 -9.95 3.76 -17.98
CA LYS A 49 -9.73 5.19 -17.80
C LYS A 49 -9.12 5.48 -16.43
N GLU A 50 -8.14 6.39 -16.41
CA GLU A 50 -7.53 6.96 -15.20
C GLU A 50 -6.81 5.96 -14.29
N VAL A 51 -5.91 5.14 -14.86
CA VAL A 51 -5.03 4.27 -14.07
C VAL A 51 -3.95 5.12 -13.40
N THR A 52 -3.93 5.15 -12.08
CA THR A 52 -2.90 5.83 -11.28
C THR A 52 -1.66 4.95 -11.13
N HIS A 53 -1.86 3.67 -10.79
CA HIS A 53 -0.76 2.75 -10.53
C HIS A 53 -1.13 1.30 -10.85
N ARG A 54 -0.16 0.52 -11.32
CA ARG A 54 -0.29 -0.91 -11.61
C ARG A 54 1.01 -1.64 -11.28
N TYR A 55 0.93 -2.78 -10.60
CA TYR A 55 2.12 -3.55 -10.23
C TYR A 55 2.64 -4.50 -11.32
N GLY A 56 1.77 -4.95 -12.22
CA GLY A 56 2.16 -5.95 -13.23
C GLY A 56 1.05 -6.36 -14.19
N PRO A 57 1.34 -7.28 -15.13
CA PRO A 57 0.35 -7.81 -16.06
C PRO A 57 -0.74 -8.57 -15.26
N ASN A 58 -2.02 -8.41 -15.65
CA ASN A 58 -3.18 -8.95 -14.91
C ASN A 58 -3.23 -8.65 -13.40
N SER A 59 -2.41 -7.72 -12.89
CA SER A 59 -2.38 -7.33 -11.49
C SER A 59 -3.38 -6.22 -11.20
N PHE A 60 -3.54 -5.94 -9.91
CA PHE A 60 -4.35 -4.85 -9.38
C PHE A 60 -3.99 -3.52 -10.05
N LYS A 61 -5.03 -2.79 -10.46
CA LYS A 61 -4.94 -1.42 -10.99
C LYS A 61 -5.61 -0.50 -9.99
N LEU A 62 -4.85 0.49 -9.51
CA LEU A 62 -5.41 1.58 -8.73
C LEU A 62 -5.94 2.64 -9.70
N HIS A 63 -7.19 3.01 -9.53
CA HIS A 63 -7.85 4.06 -10.30
C HIS A 63 -8.09 5.25 -9.39
N ARG A 64 -7.76 6.44 -9.90
CA ARG A 64 -7.91 7.72 -9.19
C ARG A 64 -7.14 7.75 -7.85
N LEU A 65 -7.13 8.90 -7.21
CA LEU A 65 -6.66 9.07 -5.83
C LEU A 65 -7.62 10.02 -5.12
N PRO A 66 -7.94 9.76 -3.85
CA PRO A 66 -8.64 10.74 -3.05
C PRO A 66 -7.68 11.90 -2.70
N MET A 67 -8.20 13.12 -2.71
CA MET A 67 -7.42 14.31 -2.35
C MET A 67 -7.68 14.66 -0.87
N PRO A 68 -6.63 14.75 -0.03
CA PRO A 68 -6.78 15.17 1.36
C PRO A 68 -6.90 16.70 1.47
N ARG A 69 -8.03 17.18 1.99
CA ARG A 69 -8.24 18.61 2.24
C ARG A 69 -7.65 19.03 3.59
N PRO A 70 -6.91 20.15 3.66
CA PRO A 70 -6.42 20.68 4.92
C PRO A 70 -7.58 20.95 5.89
N GLY A 71 -7.42 20.57 7.16
CA GLY A 71 -8.44 20.76 8.20
C GLY A 71 -9.54 19.70 8.24
N GLU A 72 -9.60 18.79 7.26
CA GLU A 72 -10.60 17.71 7.20
C GLU A 72 -9.96 16.32 7.40
N VAL A 73 -10.74 15.39 7.93
CA VAL A 73 -10.33 13.99 8.06
C VAL A 73 -10.81 13.21 6.84
N LEU A 74 -9.87 12.73 6.02
CA LEU A 74 -10.17 11.88 4.87
C LEU A 74 -10.36 10.42 5.29
N GLY A 75 -11.60 9.93 5.24
CA GLY A 75 -11.95 8.52 5.48
C GLY A 75 -11.78 7.64 4.24
N LEU A 76 -10.99 6.56 4.34
CA LEU A 76 -10.80 5.56 3.27
C LEU A 76 -11.43 4.22 3.67
N VAL A 77 -12.65 3.96 3.20
CA VAL A 77 -13.41 2.74 3.51
C VAL A 77 -13.56 1.86 2.26
N GLY A 78 -13.43 0.54 2.42
CA GLY A 78 -13.60 -0.42 1.33
C GLY A 78 -13.08 -1.81 1.70
N THR A 79 -13.31 -2.80 0.84
CA THR A 79 -12.84 -4.18 1.06
C THR A 79 -11.32 -4.30 0.99
N ASN A 80 -10.76 -5.39 1.53
CA ASN A 80 -9.34 -5.68 1.39
C ASN A 80 -8.99 -5.96 -0.08
N GLY A 81 -7.82 -5.49 -0.52
CA GLY A 81 -7.39 -5.63 -1.92
C GLY A 81 -7.95 -4.59 -2.88
N ILE A 82 -8.75 -3.61 -2.42
CA ILE A 82 -9.25 -2.51 -3.27
C ILE A 82 -8.23 -1.37 -3.51
N GLY A 83 -7.06 -1.43 -2.86
CA GLY A 83 -5.97 -0.46 -3.07
C GLY A 83 -5.85 0.67 -2.04
N LYS A 84 -6.56 0.62 -0.90
CA LYS A 84 -6.46 1.63 0.17
C LYS A 84 -5.02 1.89 0.62
N SER A 85 -4.29 0.82 0.93
CA SER A 85 -2.89 0.92 1.37
C SER A 85 -1.96 1.41 0.25
N SER A 86 -2.27 1.08 -1.01
CA SER A 86 -1.53 1.60 -2.17
C SER A 86 -1.77 3.10 -2.37
N ALA A 87 -3.02 3.55 -2.24
CA ALA A 87 -3.37 4.98 -2.31
C ALA A 87 -2.67 5.78 -1.20
N LEU A 88 -2.70 5.29 0.05
CA LEU A 88 -1.98 5.93 1.16
C LEU A 88 -0.48 6.00 0.93
N LYS A 89 0.15 4.95 0.38
CA LYS A 89 1.58 4.97 0.06
C LYS A 89 1.92 5.99 -1.02
N ILE A 90 1.05 6.18 -2.02
CA ILE A 90 1.25 7.19 -3.07
C ILE A 90 1.09 8.59 -2.50
N LEU A 91 0.02 8.83 -1.73
CA LEU A 91 -0.20 10.12 -1.09
C LEU A 91 0.92 10.47 -0.10
N ALA A 92 1.55 9.47 0.52
CA ALA A 92 2.68 9.70 1.40
C ALA A 92 4.04 9.84 0.69
N GLY A 93 4.08 9.87 -0.65
CA GLY A 93 5.32 9.95 -1.42
C GLY A 93 6.19 8.69 -1.38
N LYS A 94 5.80 7.65 -0.63
CA LYS A 94 6.56 6.38 -0.51
C LYS A 94 6.44 5.49 -1.75
N LEU A 95 5.44 5.74 -2.60
CA LEU A 95 5.22 5.00 -3.85
C LEU A 95 4.94 5.98 -4.98
N LYS A 96 5.80 6.01 -5.99
CA LYS A 96 5.58 6.82 -7.20
C LYS A 96 4.45 6.20 -8.05
N PRO A 97 3.44 6.99 -8.48
CA PRO A 97 2.43 6.49 -9.42
C PRO A 97 3.10 6.22 -10.77
N ASN A 98 2.70 5.14 -11.45
CA ASN A 98 3.31 4.75 -12.72
C ASN A 98 2.36 4.88 -13.92
N LEU A 99 1.16 5.44 -13.71
CA LEU A 99 0.15 5.66 -14.74
C LEU A 99 -0.21 4.39 -15.53
N GLY A 100 -0.08 3.22 -14.90
CA GLY A 100 -0.29 1.92 -15.53
C GLY A 100 0.91 1.35 -16.28
N ARG A 101 1.99 2.12 -16.46
CA ARG A 101 3.25 1.73 -17.10
C ARG A 101 4.18 1.08 -16.08
N PHE A 102 3.98 -0.22 -15.84
CA PHE A 102 4.76 -0.97 -14.85
C PHE A 102 6.14 -1.43 -15.36
N LYS A 103 6.35 -1.55 -16.67
CA LYS A 103 7.64 -1.93 -17.25
C LYS A 103 8.61 -0.76 -17.29
N ASN A 104 8.15 0.38 -17.80
CA ASN A 104 8.91 1.61 -17.91
C ASN A 104 8.13 2.71 -17.17
N PRO A 105 8.33 2.86 -15.85
CA PRO A 105 7.62 3.84 -15.06
C PRO A 105 8.04 5.27 -15.45
N PRO A 106 7.08 6.21 -15.60
CA PRO A 106 7.35 7.58 -15.98
C PRO A 106 8.08 8.37 -14.88
N ASP A 107 8.65 9.52 -15.26
CA ASP A 107 9.24 10.47 -14.32
C ASP A 107 8.25 11.41 -13.66
N TRP A 108 8.67 12.06 -12.57
CA TRP A 108 7.82 13.01 -11.85
C TRP A 108 7.33 14.13 -12.75
N THR A 109 8.15 14.58 -13.70
CA THR A 109 7.75 15.57 -14.72
C THR A 109 6.56 15.10 -15.56
N GLU A 110 6.58 13.84 -16.02
CA GLU A 110 5.49 13.28 -16.81
C GLU A 110 4.24 13.03 -15.94
N ILE A 111 4.42 12.60 -14.69
CA ILE A 111 3.33 12.42 -13.71
C ILE A 111 2.64 13.76 -13.42
N LEU A 112 3.41 14.82 -13.14
CA LEU A 112 2.86 16.15 -12.89
C LEU A 112 2.15 16.72 -14.13
N THR A 113 2.68 16.42 -15.33
CA THR A 113 2.03 16.79 -16.59
C THR A 113 0.71 16.05 -16.77
N TYR A 114 0.64 14.76 -16.42
CA TYR A 114 -0.60 13.98 -16.46
C TYR A 114 -1.68 14.53 -15.52
N PHE A 115 -1.29 14.99 -14.33
CA PHE A 115 -2.20 15.58 -13.34
C PHE A 115 -2.38 17.09 -13.52
N ARG A 116 -1.90 17.68 -14.62
CA ARG A 116 -1.91 19.14 -14.81
C ARG A 116 -3.33 19.71 -14.73
N GLY A 117 -3.50 20.77 -13.93
CA GLY A 117 -4.80 21.40 -13.72
C GLY A 117 -5.69 20.68 -12.70
N SER A 118 -5.20 19.64 -12.03
CA SER A 118 -5.88 19.00 -10.90
C SER A 118 -5.25 19.39 -9.56
N GLU A 119 -6.00 19.27 -8.46
CA GLU A 119 -5.49 19.50 -7.11
C GLU A 119 -4.32 18.57 -6.73
N LEU A 120 -4.26 17.39 -7.34
CA LEU A 120 -3.17 16.42 -7.13
C LEU A 120 -1.82 16.92 -7.64
N GLN A 121 -1.79 17.77 -8.67
CA GLN A 121 -0.54 18.37 -9.15
C GLN A 121 0.11 19.21 -8.05
N ASN A 122 -0.67 20.10 -7.42
CA ASN A 122 -0.20 20.96 -6.33
C ASN A 122 0.24 20.11 -5.13
N TYR A 123 -0.51 19.04 -4.84
CA TYR A 123 -0.18 18.12 -3.76
C TYR A 123 1.16 17.39 -3.98
N PHE A 124 1.39 16.82 -5.18
CA PHE A 124 2.65 16.14 -5.50
C PHE A 124 3.83 17.11 -5.53
N THR A 125 3.62 18.35 -6.00
CA THR A 125 4.65 19.39 -5.97
C THR A 125 5.07 19.68 -4.52
N LYS A 126 4.11 19.84 -3.60
CA LYS A 126 4.40 20.04 -2.17
C LYS A 126 5.13 18.87 -1.51
N ILE A 127 4.88 17.64 -1.97
CA ILE A 127 5.62 16.45 -1.49
C ILE A 127 7.06 16.48 -2.00
N LEU A 128 7.28 16.84 -3.26
CA LEU A 128 8.61 16.90 -3.87
C LEU A 128 9.48 18.02 -3.30
N GLU A 129 8.86 19.13 -2.90
CA GLU A 129 9.53 20.24 -2.21
C GLU A 129 9.77 19.96 -0.71
N ASP A 130 9.50 18.73 -0.24
CA ASP A 130 9.64 18.28 1.17
C ASP A 130 8.84 19.09 2.21
N ASN A 131 7.96 19.98 1.73
CA ASN A 131 7.05 20.81 2.53
C ASN A 131 5.93 20.00 3.20
N LEU A 132 5.77 18.72 2.84
CA LEU A 132 4.73 17.84 3.38
C LEU A 132 5.27 16.46 3.76
N LYS A 133 5.60 16.28 5.04
CA LYS A 133 5.95 14.96 5.61
C LYS A 133 4.69 14.17 6.00
N ALA A 134 4.37 13.15 5.21
CA ALA A 134 3.26 12.25 5.52
C ALA A 134 3.69 11.14 6.48
N VAL A 135 3.04 11.07 7.66
CA VAL A 135 3.23 9.99 8.62
C VAL A 135 2.16 8.93 8.39
N ILE A 136 2.57 7.72 8.00
CA ILE A 136 1.67 6.57 7.87
C ILE A 136 1.84 5.64 9.07
N LYS A 137 0.74 5.35 9.76
CA LYS A 137 0.71 4.28 10.77
C LYS A 137 0.82 2.92 10.07
N PRO A 138 1.80 2.07 10.42
CA PRO A 138 1.92 0.73 9.83
C PRO A 138 0.63 -0.07 10.02
N GLN A 139 0.21 -0.77 8.96
CA GLN A 139 -0.98 -1.62 8.99
C GLN A 139 -0.85 -2.79 9.98
N TYR A 140 0.38 -3.32 10.15
CA TYR A 140 0.67 -4.44 11.04
C TYR A 140 1.45 -3.96 12.26
N VAL A 141 0.76 -3.73 13.37
CA VAL A 141 1.38 -3.27 14.62
C VAL A 141 2.22 -4.36 15.31
N ASP A 142 1.87 -5.64 15.10
CA ASP A 142 2.53 -6.78 15.73
C ASP A 142 3.97 -7.01 15.24
N GLN A 143 4.31 -6.44 14.08
CA GLN A 143 5.64 -6.53 13.49
C GLN A 143 6.58 -5.43 13.99
N ILE A 144 6.05 -4.37 14.60
CA ILE A 144 6.86 -3.24 15.09
C ILE A 144 7.94 -3.69 16.10
N PRO A 145 7.63 -4.54 17.10
CA PRO A 145 8.65 -4.98 18.08
C PRO A 145 9.73 -5.90 17.49
N LYS A 146 9.56 -6.39 16.26
CA LYS A 146 10.60 -7.19 15.57
C LYS A 146 11.62 -6.30 14.85
N ILE A 147 11.23 -5.07 14.51
CA ILE A 147 12.02 -4.13 13.71
C ILE A 147 12.69 -3.08 14.60
N VAL A 148 12.06 -2.75 15.73
CA VAL A 148 12.51 -1.70 16.64
C VAL A 148 12.74 -2.31 18.02
N SER A 149 13.98 -2.24 18.49
CA SER A 149 14.40 -2.59 19.85
C SER A 149 14.69 -1.34 20.67
N GLY A 150 14.35 -1.38 21.96
CA GLY A 150 14.63 -0.29 22.92
C GLY A 150 13.41 0.12 23.74
N GLU A 151 13.62 1.06 24.67
CA GLU A 151 12.57 1.57 25.53
C GLU A 151 11.61 2.48 24.76
N VAL A 152 10.30 2.28 24.97
CA VAL A 152 9.24 3.09 24.34
C VAL A 152 9.42 4.58 24.63
N LYS A 153 9.87 4.96 25.84
CA LYS A 153 10.14 6.35 26.22
C LYS A 153 11.20 6.99 25.33
N THR A 154 12.32 6.31 25.11
CA THR A 154 13.42 6.81 24.27
C THR A 154 13.04 6.87 22.78
N LEU A 155 12.13 6.00 22.33
CA LEU A 155 11.63 5.99 20.96
C LEU A 155 10.67 7.14 20.71
N LEU A 156 9.80 7.44 21.68
CA LEU A 156 8.87 8.58 21.62
C LEU A 156 9.64 9.90 21.65
N ASN A 157 10.57 10.07 22.59
CA ASN A 157 11.39 11.29 22.68
C ASN A 157 12.19 11.56 21.39
N ARG A 158 12.66 10.52 20.70
CA ARG A 158 13.38 10.65 19.42
C ARG A 158 12.48 11.04 18.24
N LYS A 159 11.16 10.96 18.39
CA LYS A 159 10.18 11.16 17.31
C LYS A 159 9.20 12.29 17.61
N ASP A 160 9.40 13.03 18.71
CA ASP A 160 8.61 14.22 19.02
C ASP A 160 9.15 15.43 18.24
N ASP A 161 8.69 15.58 17.00
CA ASP A 161 9.03 16.71 16.14
C ASP A 161 8.19 17.96 16.45
N ARG A 162 7.13 17.85 17.27
CA ARG A 162 6.13 18.91 17.51
C ARG A 162 6.09 19.44 18.94
N GLY A 163 6.85 18.86 19.85
CA GLY A 163 6.90 19.24 21.27
C GLY A 163 5.56 19.04 21.99
N ASN A 164 4.68 18.19 21.46
CA ASN A 164 3.33 17.98 21.99
C ASN A 164 3.13 16.59 22.60
N GLN A 165 4.22 15.87 22.86
CA GLN A 165 4.20 14.52 23.41
C GLN A 165 3.41 14.43 24.72
N ASP A 166 3.63 15.34 25.67
CA ASP A 166 3.01 15.27 27.00
C ASP A 166 1.48 15.40 26.93
N HIS A 167 1.00 16.32 26.09
CA HIS A 167 -0.43 16.50 25.86
C HIS A 167 -1.08 15.26 25.21
N VAL A 168 -0.38 14.63 24.24
CA VAL A 168 -0.86 13.40 23.59
C VAL A 168 -0.85 12.22 24.56
N LEU A 169 0.15 12.11 25.44
CA LEU A 169 0.22 11.07 26.47
C LEU A 169 -0.89 11.20 27.52
N GLU A 170 -1.24 12.44 27.87
CA GLU A 170 -2.36 12.73 28.76
C GLU A 170 -3.69 12.28 28.13
N MET A 171 -3.93 12.64 26.86
CA MET A 171 -5.14 12.21 26.13
C MET A 171 -5.25 10.69 25.94
N LEU A 172 -4.13 9.98 25.76
CA LEU A 172 -4.11 8.51 25.55
C LEU A 172 -4.26 7.70 26.84
N GLY A 173 -4.14 8.33 28.01
CA GLY A 173 -4.27 7.72 29.33
C GLY A 173 -3.04 6.92 29.78
N LYS A 174 -2.59 7.16 31.02
CA LYS A 174 -1.37 6.55 31.62
C LYS A 174 -1.37 5.01 31.66
N LYS A 175 -2.55 4.35 31.65
CA LYS A 175 -2.67 2.88 31.64
C LYS A 175 -2.22 2.25 30.32
N THR A 176 -2.40 2.93 29.19
CA THR A 176 -2.01 2.45 27.85
C THR A 176 -0.49 2.44 27.70
N TYR A 177 0.17 3.47 28.26
CA TYR A 177 1.62 3.63 28.25
C TYR A 177 2.35 2.50 28.98
N SER A 178 1.89 2.13 30.18
CA SER A 178 2.46 1.05 31.00
C SER A 178 2.35 -0.35 30.35
N ARG A 179 1.27 -0.61 29.59
CA ARG A 179 1.12 -1.87 28.83
C ARG A 179 2.05 -1.92 27.60
N MET A 180 2.26 -0.78 26.93
CA MET A 180 3.18 -0.69 25.78
C MET A 180 4.65 -0.87 26.19
N THR A 181 5.07 -0.35 27.35
CA THR A 181 6.43 -0.56 27.87
C THR A 181 6.70 -2.02 28.22
N ASN A 182 5.74 -2.71 28.84
CA ASN A 182 5.92 -4.10 29.23
C ASN A 182 5.94 -5.06 28.03
N LEU A 183 5.15 -4.81 26.98
CA LEU A 183 5.10 -5.69 25.80
C LEU A 183 6.41 -5.72 25.00
N VAL A 184 7.16 -4.61 24.98
CA VAL A 184 8.47 -4.53 24.29
C VAL A 184 9.57 -5.19 25.13
N TYR A 185 9.53 -5.05 26.46
CA TYR A 185 10.48 -5.67 27.39
C TYR A 185 10.40 -7.20 27.46
N TYR A 186 9.20 -7.79 27.35
CA TYR A 186 9.07 -9.26 27.37
C TYR A 186 9.75 -9.95 26.17
N LYS A 187 9.94 -9.23 25.06
CA LYS A 187 10.50 -9.82 23.83
C LYS A 187 12.02 -9.70 23.72
N THR A 188 12.63 -8.74 24.40
CA THR A 188 14.09 -8.60 24.48
C THR A 188 14.73 -9.63 25.41
N ARG A 189 13.97 -10.18 26.38
CA ARG A 189 14.47 -11.22 27.29
C ARG A 189 14.46 -12.65 26.74
N SER A 190 13.77 -12.92 25.63
CA SER A 190 13.66 -14.28 25.05
C SER A 190 14.66 -14.57 23.92
N SER A 191 15.68 -13.73 23.73
CA SER A 191 16.73 -13.92 22.69
C SER A 191 18.15 -13.94 23.25
N SER A 192 18.30 -14.22 24.55
CA SER A 192 19.60 -14.40 25.20
C SER A 192 19.51 -15.51 26.24
N SER A 193 19.35 -16.74 25.79
CA SER A 193 19.64 -17.99 26.52
C SER A 193 19.69 -19.15 25.52
N HIS A 194 20.89 -19.70 25.36
CA HIS A 194 21.33 -20.87 24.56
C HIS A 194 21.63 -20.63 23.07
#